data_AF-A0A353TXC3-F1
#
_entry.id   AF-A0A353TXC3-F1
#
_cell.length_a   1.000
_cell.length_b   1.000
_cell.length_c   1.000
_cell.angle_alpha   90.00
_cell.angle_beta   90.00
_cell.angle_gamma   90.00
#
_symmetry.space_group_name_H-M   'P 1'
#
loop_
_entity.id
_entity.type
_entity.pdbx_description
1 polymer ?
#
loop_
_entity_poly.entity_id
_entity_poly.type
_entity_poly.pdbx_seq_one_letter_code
_entity_poly.pdbx_strand_id
1 'polypeptide(L)' 'KEVVEKELEIAKDQTRQEGKSEEMVEKIALGRLSKFFKESTLLDQIFVKDGKISVREYLQKTDKALTVTEFKRYSLNN' A
#
# COMPACT_ATOMS: atom_id res chain seq x y z
N LYS A 1 -2.02 12.77 3.28
CA LYS A 1 -1.71 12.26 4.64
C LYS A 1 -2.97 11.76 5.34
N GLU A 2 -4.10 12.44 5.15
CA GLU A 2 -5.41 12.08 5.72
C GLU A 2 -5.86 10.64 5.47
N VAL A 3 -5.69 10.09 4.25
CA VAL A 3 -6.10 8.71 3.93
C VAL A 3 -5.31 7.67 4.71
N VAL A 4 -4.00 7.90 4.88
CA VAL A 4 -3.09 6.95 5.56
C VAL A 4 -3.39 6.87 7.05
N GLU A 5 -3.60 8.01 7.71
CA GLU A 5 -3.97 8.07 9.12
C GLU A 5 -5.37 7.47 9.34
N LYS A 6 -6.32 7.75 8.44
CA LYS A 6 -7.68 7.23 8.52
C LYS A 6 -7.72 5.70 8.38
N GLU A 7 -6.98 5.12 7.43
CA GLU A 7 -6.86 3.67 7.29
C GLU A 7 -6.15 3.01 8.48
N LEU A 8 -5.14 3.69 9.05
CA LEU A 8 -4.45 3.20 10.24
C LEU A 8 -5.38 3.16 11.45
N GLU A 9 -6.16 4.22 11.68
CA GLU A 9 -7.12 4.28 12.78
C GLU A 9 -8.25 3.25 12.61
N ILE A 10 -8.78 3.07 11.39
CA ILE A 10 -9.77 2.01 11.09
C ILE A 10 -9.18 0.63 11.41
N ALA A 11 -7.93 0.37 11.01
CA ALA A 11 -7.27 -0.89 11.28
C ALA A 11 -7.05 -1.13 12.78
N LYS A 12 -6.68 -0.09 13.54
CA LYS A 12 -6.51 -0.16 14.99
C LYS A 12 -7.83 -0.43 15.69
N ASP A 13 -8.89 0.31 15.35
CA ASP A 13 -10.20 0.17 15.98
C ASP A 13 -10.81 -1.21 15.75
N GLN A 14 -10.72 -1.75 14.53
CA GLN A 14 -11.15 -3.12 14.25
C GLN A 14 -10.39 -4.14 15.11
N THR A 15 -9.08 -3.98 15.22
CA THR A 15 -8.24 -4.93 15.97
C THR A 15 -8.43 -4.79 17.49
N ARG A 16 -8.74 -3.59 17.99
CA ARG A 16 -9.08 -3.34 19.40
C ARG A 16 -10.43 -3.95 19.77
N GLN A 17 -11.42 -3.88 18.88
CA GLN A 17 -12.72 -4.53 19.07
C GLN A 17 -12.62 -6.07 19.14
N GLU A 18 -11.59 -6.65 18.53
CA GLU A 18 -11.26 -8.09 18.65
C GLU A 18 -10.64 -8.47 20.02
N GLY A 19 -10.44 -7.51 20.94
CA GLY A 19 -9.95 -7.76 22.30
C GLY A 19 -8.45 -8.03 22.41
N LYS A 20 -7.66 -7.61 21.41
CA LYS A 20 -6.19 -7.78 21.40
C LYS A 20 -5.48 -6.69 22.22
N SER A 21 -4.29 -6.99 22.74
CA SER A 21 -3.47 -6.00 23.46
C SER A 21 -3.03 -4.84 22.55
N GLU A 22 -2.85 -3.64 23.09
CA GLU A 22 -2.48 -2.44 22.32
C GLU A 22 -1.17 -2.62 21.51
N GLU A 23 -0.19 -3.31 22.07
CA GLU A 23 1.07 -3.61 21.36
C GLU A 23 0.83 -4.52 20.13
N MET A 24 -0.10 -5.45 20.21
CA MET A 24 -0.51 -6.30 19.09
C MET A 24 -1.35 -5.52 18.07
N VAL A 25 -2.21 -4.61 18.53
CA VAL A 25 -3.03 -3.73 17.70
C VAL A 25 -2.15 -2.85 16.80
N GLU A 26 -1.12 -2.20 17.35
CA GLU A 26 -0.17 -1.41 16.56
C GLU A 26 0.57 -2.25 15.52
N LYS A 27 1.06 -3.43 15.92
CA LYS A 27 1.81 -4.31 15.02
C LYS A 27 0.94 -4.80 13.85
N ILE A 28 -0.33 -5.12 14.11
CA ILE A 28 -1.29 -5.53 13.08
C ILE A 28 -1.65 -4.36 12.17
N ALA A 29 -1.91 -3.18 12.73
CA ALA A 29 -2.25 -1.99 11.97
C ALA A 29 -1.11 -1.57 11.01
N LEU A 30 0.15 -1.63 11.48
CA LEU A 30 1.33 -1.40 10.65
C LEU A 30 1.45 -2.41 9.50
N GLY A 31 1.17 -3.69 9.77
CA GLY A 31 1.16 -4.74 8.74
C GLY A 31 0.08 -4.49 7.68
N ARG A 32 -1.12 -4.10 8.09
CA ARG A 32 -2.22 -3.72 7.17
C ARG A 32 -1.87 -2.49 6.36
N LEU A 33 -1.25 -1.49 6.98
CA LEU A 33 -0.82 -0.29 6.27
C LEU A 33 0.28 -0.60 5.24
N SER A 34 1.25 -1.45 5.59
CA SER A 34 2.26 -1.92 4.64
C SER A 34 1.63 -2.66 3.45
N LYS A 35 0.60 -3.48 3.70
CA LYS A 35 -0.18 -4.14 2.65
C LYS A 35 -0.93 -3.13 1.78
N PHE A 36 -1.56 -2.13 2.38
CA PHE A 36 -2.24 -1.05 1.67
C PHE A 36 -1.29 -0.31 0.72
N PHE A 37 -0.06 0.01 1.14
CA PHE A 37 0.92 0.60 0.25
C PHE A 37 1.25 -0.32 -0.94
N LYS A 38 1.47 -1.62 -0.69
CA LYS A 38 1.75 -2.58 -1.76
C LYS A 38 0.61 -2.78 -2.76
N GLU A 39 -0.64 -2.57 -2.36
CA GLU A 39 -1.81 -2.80 -3.21
C GLU A 39 -2.38 -1.52 -3.82
N SER A 40 -2.24 -0.38 -3.12
CA SER A 40 -2.90 0.88 -3.47
C SER A 40 -1.95 1.95 -4.01
N THR A 41 -0.62 1.77 -3.95
CA THR A 41 0.33 2.72 -4.57
C THR A 41 0.96 2.13 -5.83
N LEU A 42 0.91 2.91 -6.91
CA LEU A 42 1.39 2.47 -8.22
C LEU A 42 2.88 2.07 -8.21
N LEU A 43 3.72 2.77 -7.44
CA LEU A 43 5.16 2.54 -7.46
C LEU A 43 5.59 1.32 -6.64
N ASP A 44 4.89 1.03 -5.54
CA ASP A 44 5.28 -0.05 -4.62
C ASP A 44 4.54 -1.37 -4.90
N GLN A 45 3.59 -1.36 -5.84
CA GLN A 45 2.95 -2.57 -6.34
C GLN A 45 3.92 -3.49 -7.09
N ILE A 46 3.65 -4.78 -7.05
CA ILE A 46 4.34 -5.79 -7.85
C ILE A 46 4.07 -5.57 -9.33
N PHE A 47 5.12 -5.64 -10.15
CA PHE A 47 5.00 -5.47 -11.58
C PHE A 47 4.33 -6.69 -12.22
N VAL A 48 3.20 -6.49 -12.89
CA VAL A 48 2.37 -7.58 -13.44
C VAL A 48 3.13 -8.49 -14.42
N LYS A 49 4.12 -7.95 -15.15
CA LYS A 49 4.92 -8.76 -16.09
C LYS A 49 6.11 -9.47 -15.45
N ASP A 50 6.55 -9.02 -14.27
CA ASP A 50 7.64 -9.62 -13.51
C ASP A 50 7.26 -9.59 -12.02
N GLY A 51 6.62 -10.66 -11.57
CA GLY A 51 6.09 -10.80 -10.21
C GLY A 51 7.13 -10.80 -9.08
N LYS A 52 8.40 -10.56 -9.40
CA LYS A 52 9.51 -10.52 -8.44
C LYS A 52 9.93 -9.09 -8.09
N ILE A 53 9.56 -8.10 -8.89
CA ILE A 53 9.98 -6.70 -8.73
C ILE A 53 8.77 -5.78 -8.61
N SER A 54 8.97 -4.64 -7.98
CA SER A 54 8.00 -3.54 -7.96
C SER A 54 8.03 -2.74 -9.26
N VAL A 55 6.99 -1.94 -9.51
CA VAL A 55 6.96 -0.99 -10.63
C VAL A 55 8.08 0.05 -10.51
N ARG A 56 8.40 0.52 -9.30
CA ARG A 56 9.55 1.41 -9.06
C ARG A 56 10.87 0.77 -9.50
N GLU A 57 11.13 -0.45 -9.06
CA GLU A 57 12.36 -1.17 -9.42
C GLU A 57 12.43 -1.41 -10.93
N TYR A 58 11.31 -1.71 -11.57
CA TYR A 58 11.23 -1.82 -13.03
C TYR A 58 11.64 -0.52 -13.73
N LEU A 59 11.10 0.63 -13.31
CA LEU A 59 11.45 1.94 -13.89
C LEU A 59 12.93 2.28 -13.68
N GLN A 60 13.45 2.00 -12.47
CA GLN A 60 14.84 2.28 -12.10
C GLN A 60 15.88 1.40 -12.83
N LYS A 61 15.48 0.22 -13.33
CA LYS A 61 16.32 -0.59 -14.22
C LYS A 61 16.59 0.10 -15.56
N THR A 62 15.70 0.98 -16.00
CA THR A 62 15.88 1.78 -17.22
C THR A 62 16.64 3.07 -16.92
N ASP A 63 16.20 3.83 -15.92
CA ASP A 63 16.87 5.06 -15.47
C ASP A 63 16.54 5.29 -13.98
N LYS A 64 17.56 5.57 -13.17
CA LYS A 64 17.42 5.80 -11.72
C LYS A 64 16.51 6.98 -11.36
N ALA A 65 16.38 7.97 -12.24
CA ALA A 65 15.54 9.15 -12.04
C ALA A 65 14.10 8.97 -12.58
N LEU A 66 13.81 7.88 -13.30
CA LEU A 66 12.51 7.66 -13.92
C LEU A 66 11.44 7.36 -12.88
N THR A 67 10.32 8.07 -12.97
CA THR A 67 9.15 7.89 -12.10
C THR A 67 7.86 8.19 -12.86
N VAL A 68 6.74 7.76 -12.28
CA VAL A 68 5.40 8.12 -12.78
C VAL A 68 4.95 9.44 -12.16
N THR A 69 4.50 10.37 -12.99
CA THR A 69 4.00 11.68 -12.57
C THR A 69 2.48 11.66 -12.33
N GLU A 70 1.73 11.01 -13.23
CA GLU A 70 0.27 10.90 -13.15
C GLU A 70 -0.20 9.63 -13.87
N PHE A 71 -1.29 9.02 -13.39
CA PHE A 71 -2.00 7.97 -14.10
C PHE A 71 -3.50 8.13 -13.92
N LYS A 72 -4.29 7.74 -14.93
CA LYS A 72 -5.76 7.72 -14.88
C LYS A 72 -6.24 6.33 -15.30
N ARG A 73 -7.01 5.67 -14.43
CA ARG A 73 -7.65 4.38 -14.71
C ARG A 73 -9.16 4.58 -14.79
N TYR A 74 -9.75 4.24 -15.93
CA TYR A 74 -11.20 4.16 -16.10
C TYR A 74 -11.64 2.70 -16.06
N SER A 75 -12.71 2.40 -15.33
CA SER A 75 -13.31 1.07 -15.26
C SER A 75 -14.82 1.22 -15.41
N LEU A 76 -15.45 0.35 -16.20
CA LEU A 76 -16.91 0.36 -16.37
C LEU A 76 -17.64 -0.30 -15.20
N ASN A 77 -16.93 -1.07 -14.36
CA ASN A 77 -17.44 -1.71 -13.15
C ASN A 77 -16.59 -1.32 -11.92
N ASN A 78 -17.25 -1.17 -10.77
CA ASN A 78 -16.66 -0.89 -9.45
C ASN A 78 -15.86 -2.09 -8.93
#